data_AF-A0A7X5VSY4-F1
#
_entry.id   AF-A0A7X5VSY4-F1
#
_cell.length_a   1.000
_cell.length_b   1.000
_cell.length_c   1.000
_cell.angle_alpha   90.00
_cell.angle_beta   90.00
_cell.angle_gamma   90.00
#
_symmetry.space_group_name_H-M   'P 1'
#
loop_
_entity.id
_entity.type
_entity.pdbx_description
1 polymer ?
#
loop_
_entity_poly.entity_id
_entity_poly.type
_entity_poly.pdbx_seq_one_letter_code
_entity_poly.pdbx_strand_id
1 'polypeptide(L)'
;MLSAVTLILLAAAVLWFVAAPLLRSDALERERVVSAESEAVELQSRHAMLLASLADLEEDRGTGKLSDEDYERLKESLTSRAIEVMKKIDALPEPGPAPLGPRPLDSGGETSA
;
A
#
# COMPACT_ATOMS: atom_id res chain seq x y z
N MET A 1 -37.63 39.31 -9.73
CA MET A 1 -37.46 37.94 -10.25
C MET A 1 -36.04 37.75 -10.81
N LEU A 2 -35.62 38.46 -11.87
CA LEU A 2 -34.26 38.36 -12.41
C LEU A 2 -33.16 38.58 -11.36
N SER A 3 -33.29 39.61 -10.51
CA SER A 3 -32.28 39.94 -9.51
C SER A 3 -32.03 38.83 -8.48
N ALA A 4 -33.08 38.09 -8.10
CA ALA A 4 -32.95 36.96 -7.16
C ALA A 4 -32.23 35.78 -7.82
N VAL A 5 -32.53 35.51 -9.10
CA VAL A 5 -31.84 34.47 -9.88
C VAL A 5 -30.36 34.80 -10.04
N THR A 6 -30.02 36.06 -10.33
CA THR A 6 -28.61 36.50 -10.43
C THR A 6 -27.86 36.29 -9.12
N LEU A 7 -28.51 36.58 -7.99
CA LEU A 7 -27.90 36.44 -6.66
C LEU A 7 -27.67 34.96 -6.29
N ILE A 8 -28.62 34.08 -6.64
CA ILE A 8 -28.49 32.63 -6.46
C ILE A 8 -27.36 32.07 -7.33
N LEU A 9 -27.28 32.48 -8.60
CA LEU A 9 -26.21 32.03 -9.51
C LEU A 9 -24.84 32.48 -9.02
N LEU A 10 -24.72 33.72 -8.53
CA LEU A 10 -23.48 34.24 -7.98
C LEU A 10 -23.06 33.45 -6.72
N ALA A 11 -24.02 33.17 -5.82
CA ALA A 11 -23.77 32.37 -4.62
C ALA A 11 -23.32 30.95 -4.98
N ALA A 12 -23.97 30.29 -5.94
CA ALA A 12 -23.59 28.95 -6.41
C ALA A 12 -22.20 28.95 -7.06
N ALA A 13 -21.86 29.98 -7.84
CA ALA A 13 -20.55 30.11 -8.45
C ALA A 13 -19.43 30.28 -7.41
N VAL A 14 -19.68 31.08 -6.36
CA VAL A 14 -18.75 31.23 -5.24
C VAL A 14 -18.61 29.91 -4.47
N LEU A 15 -19.72 29.21 -4.19
CA LEU A 15 -19.70 27.92 -3.53
C LEU A 15 -18.88 26.90 -4.32
N TRP A 16 -19.10 26.85 -5.64
CA TRP A 16 -18.34 26.00 -6.55
C TRP A 16 -16.86 26.37 -6.59
N PHE A 17 -16.53 27.65 -6.64
CA PHE A 17 -15.14 28.12 -6.66
C PHE A 17 -14.38 27.77 -5.38
N VAL A 18 -15.05 27.72 -4.23
CA VAL A 18 -14.47 27.28 -2.96
C VAL A 18 -14.45 25.74 -2.84
N ALA A 19 -15.47 25.04 -3.31
CA ALA A 19 -15.52 23.58 -3.27
C ALA A 19 -14.56 22.92 -4.27
N ALA A 20 -14.38 23.50 -5.45
CA ALA A 20 -13.53 22.97 -6.52
C ALA A 20 -12.06 22.71 -6.11
N PRO A 21 -11.34 23.62 -5.40
CA PRO A 21 -9.98 23.34 -4.94
C PRO A 21 -9.92 22.21 -3.92
N LEU A 22 -10.91 22.10 -3.01
CA LEU A 22 -10.97 21.02 -2.01
C LEU A 22 -11.21 19.66 -2.68
N LEU A 23 -12.17 19.58 -3.62
CA LEU A 23 -12.45 18.34 -4.35
C LEU A 23 -11.27 17.92 -5.25
N ARG A 24 -10.50 18.88 -5.80
CA ARG A 24 -9.29 18.59 -6.58
C ARG A 24 -8.17 18.02 -5.73
N SER A 25 -7.95 18.52 -4.51
CA SER A 25 -6.96 17.93 -3.60
C SER A 25 -7.33 16.49 -3.21
N ASP A 26 -8.59 16.23 -2.87
CA ASP A 26 -9.07 14.89 -2.53
C ASP A 26 -8.92 13.89 -3.70
N ALA A 27 -9.18 14.34 -4.92
CA ALA A 27 -9.06 13.49 -6.11
C ALA A 27 -7.60 13.09 -6.39
N LEU A 28 -6.66 14.05 -6.29
CA LEU A 28 -5.23 13.79 -6.49
C LEU A 28 -4.66 12.89 -5.40
N GLU A 29 -5.14 13.04 -4.16
CA GLU A 29 -4.69 12.21 -3.05
C GLU A 29 -5.21 10.76 -3.17
N ARG A 30 -6.48 10.58 -3.55
CA ARG A 30 -7.02 9.25 -3.87
C ARG A 30 -6.25 8.57 -5.01
N GLU A 31 -5.94 9.31 -6.07
CA GLU A 31 -5.18 8.75 -7.21
C GLU A 31 -3.80 8.27 -6.77
N ARG A 32 -3.09 9.04 -5.93
CA ARG A 32 -1.80 8.64 -5.35
C ARG A 32 -1.89 7.39 -4.48
N VAL A 33 -2.91 7.30 -3.62
CA VAL A 33 -3.12 6.13 -2.74
C VAL A 33 -3.38 4.87 -3.57
N VAL A 34 -4.24 4.95 -4.59
CA VAL A 34 -4.53 3.82 -5.48
C VAL A 34 -3.30 3.39 -6.27
N SER A 35 -2.48 4.33 -6.75
CA SER A 35 -1.21 4.00 -7.42
C SER A 35 -0.21 3.32 -6.49
N ALA A 36 -0.05 3.82 -5.25
CA ALA A 36 0.85 3.23 -4.26
C ALA A 36 0.41 1.81 -3.84
N GLU A 37 -0.90 1.58 -3.70
CA GLU A 37 -1.47 0.25 -3.43
C GLU A 37 -1.19 -0.73 -4.58
N SER A 38 -1.37 -0.29 -5.82
CA SER A 38 -1.05 -1.11 -7.00
C SER A 38 0.43 -1.48 -7.07
N GLU A 39 1.33 -0.55 -6.74
CA GLU A 39 2.77 -0.79 -6.70
C GLU A 39 3.16 -1.78 -5.58
N ALA A 40 2.54 -1.66 -4.40
CA ALA A 40 2.75 -2.60 -3.29
C ALA A 40 2.35 -4.03 -3.65
N VAL A 41 1.20 -4.20 -4.31
CA VAL A 41 0.70 -5.51 -4.76
C VAL A 41 1.65 -6.13 -5.80
N GLU A 42 2.16 -5.33 -6.73
CA GLU A 42 3.13 -5.80 -7.72
C GLU A 42 4.44 -6.25 -7.07
N LEU A 43 4.96 -5.48 -6.11
CA LEU A 43 6.18 -5.86 -5.38
C LEU A 43 5.98 -7.14 -4.55
N GLN A 44 4.83 -7.31 -3.88
CA GLN A 44 4.53 -8.54 -3.14
C GLN A 44 4.47 -9.76 -4.08
N SER A 45 3.85 -9.62 -5.26
CA SER A 45 3.81 -10.69 -6.26
C SER A 45 5.21 -11.08 -6.72
N ARG A 46 6.07 -10.10 -7.03
CA ARG A 46 7.47 -10.35 -7.40
C ARG A 46 8.25 -11.05 -6.28
N HIS A 47 8.02 -10.64 -5.03
CA HIS A 47 8.65 -11.27 -3.87
C HIS A 47 8.23 -12.75 -3.73
N ALA A 48 6.95 -13.05 -3.87
CA ALA A 48 6.43 -14.42 -3.84
C ALA A 48 7.02 -15.28 -4.96
N MET A 49 7.16 -14.73 -6.18
CA MET A 49 7.81 -15.42 -7.30
C MET A 49 9.29 -15.73 -7.02
N LEU A 50 10.03 -14.78 -6.42
CA LEU A 50 11.44 -15.00 -6.08
C LEU A 50 11.61 -16.08 -5.01
N LEU A 51 10.74 -16.10 -3.99
CA LEU A 51 10.75 -17.16 -2.98
C LEU A 51 10.41 -18.53 -3.57
N ALA A 52 9.42 -18.60 -4.46
CA ALA A 52 9.08 -19.84 -5.15
C ALA A 52 10.25 -20.34 -5.99
N SER A 53 10.94 -19.44 -6.71
CA SER A 53 12.14 -19.79 -7.49
C SER A 53 13.30 -20.24 -6.61
N LEU A 54 13.45 -19.69 -5.40
CA LEU A 54 14.49 -20.12 -4.46
C LEU A 54 14.19 -21.53 -3.93
N ALA A 55 12.93 -21.82 -3.62
CA ALA A 55 12.50 -23.15 -3.18
C ALA A 55 12.70 -24.22 -4.27
N ASP A 56 12.37 -23.90 -5.52
CA ASP A 56 12.59 -24.77 -6.69
C ASP A 56 14.09 -25.10 -6.86
N LEU A 57 14.96 -24.10 -6.66
CA LEU A 57 16.42 -24.27 -6.67
C LEU A 57 16.94 -25.16 -5.55
N GLU A 58 16.33 -25.10 -4.36
CA GLU A 58 16.66 -25.97 -3.24
C GLU A 58 16.25 -27.42 -3.49
N GLU A 59 15.09 -27.62 -4.12
CA GLU A 59 14.63 -28.94 -4.56
C GLU A 59 15.58 -29.53 -5.62
N ASP A 60 16.01 -28.71 -6.58
CA ASP A 60 17.00 -29.09 -7.61
C ASP A 60 18.36 -29.46 -6.99
N ARG A 61 18.82 -28.76 -5.94
CA ARG A 61 20.04 -29.13 -5.21
C ARG A 61 19.91 -30.51 -4.55
N GLY A 62 18.74 -30.81 -4.00
CA GLY A 62 18.42 -32.12 -3.41
C GLY A 62 18.53 -33.29 -4.41
N THR A 63 18.37 -33.03 -5.71
CA THR A 63 18.53 -34.03 -6.78
C THR A 63 19.97 -34.23 -7.28
N GLY A 64 20.94 -33.46 -6.76
CA GLY A 64 22.38 -33.64 -7.06
C GLY A 64 22.85 -33.04 -8.39
N LYS A 65 22.09 -32.11 -8.99
CA LYS A 65 22.42 -31.43 -10.26
C LYS A 65 23.27 -30.16 -10.12
N LEU A 66 23.54 -29.70 -8.89
CA LEU A 66 24.21 -28.42 -8.62
C LEU A 66 25.43 -28.61 -7.71
N SER A 67 26.56 -27.99 -8.06
CA SER A 67 27.72 -27.94 -7.17
C SER A 67 27.45 -26.95 -6.02
N ASP A 68 27.99 -27.22 -4.82
CA ASP A 68 27.77 -26.38 -3.63
C ASP A 68 28.22 -24.93 -3.83
N GLU A 69 29.23 -24.69 -4.67
CA GLU A 69 29.72 -23.33 -4.99
C GLU A 69 28.73 -22.55 -5.87
N ASP A 70 28.05 -23.21 -6.81
CA ASP A 70 27.06 -22.56 -7.67
C ASP A 70 25.78 -22.25 -6.90
N TYR A 71 25.38 -23.13 -5.97
CA TYR A 71 24.25 -22.90 -5.06
C TYR A 71 24.46 -21.66 -4.18
N GLU A 72 25.60 -21.54 -3.51
CA GLU A 72 25.85 -20.40 -2.61
C GLU A 72 25.90 -19.06 -3.38
N ARG A 73 26.48 -19.02 -4.58
CA ARG A 73 26.46 -17.79 -5.41
C ARG A 73 25.05 -17.39 -5.82
N LEU A 74 24.21 -18.34 -6.20
CA LEU A 74 22.83 -18.06 -6.61
C LEU A 74 21.97 -17.61 -5.42
N LYS A 75 22.12 -18.27 -4.28
CA LYS A 75 21.47 -17.94 -3.03
C LYS A 75 21.81 -16.54 -2.54
N GLU A 76 23.09 -16.16 -2.58
CA GLU A 76 23.54 -14.84 -2.14
C GLU A 76 22.97 -13.72 -3.03
N SER A 77 22.95 -13.95 -4.35
CA SER A 77 22.32 -13.04 -5.34
C SER A 77 20.81 -12.89 -5.13
N LEU A 78 20.10 -14.01 -4.94
CA LEU A 78 18.65 -14.00 -4.70
C LEU A 78 18.30 -13.33 -3.37
N THR A 79 19.07 -13.59 -2.32
CA THR A 79 18.89 -12.98 -1.00
C THR A 79 19.10 -11.46 -1.07
N SER A 80 20.15 -11.01 -1.78
CA SER A 80 20.40 -9.58 -1.98
C SER A 80 19.24 -8.88 -2.70
N ARG A 81 18.70 -9.52 -3.75
CA ARG A 81 17.53 -9.01 -4.49
C ARG A 81 16.26 -9.01 -3.63
N ALA A 82 16.05 -10.03 -2.81
CA ALA A 82 14.91 -10.11 -1.90
C ALA A 82 14.95 -8.98 -0.86
N ILE A 83 16.13 -8.71 -0.27
CA ILE A 83 16.33 -7.60 0.67
C ILE A 83 16.08 -6.24 0.00
N GLU A 84 16.53 -6.06 -1.25
CA GLU A 84 16.29 -4.82 -2.00
C GLU A 84 14.80 -4.58 -2.26
N VAL A 85 14.06 -5.63 -2.63
CA VAL A 85 12.60 -5.57 -2.80
C VAL A 85 11.91 -5.27 -1.48
N MET A 86 12.33 -5.89 -0.38
CA MET A 86 11.76 -5.66 0.95
C MET A 86 11.96 -4.21 1.41
N LYS A 87 13.15 -3.64 1.19
CA LYS A 87 13.40 -2.21 1.45
C LYS A 87 12.51 -1.27 0.64
N LYS A 88 12.17 -1.64 -0.60
CA LYS A 88 11.28 -0.85 -1.44
C LYS A 88 9.83 -0.94 -0.95
N ILE A 89 9.41 -2.10 -0.44
CA ILE A 89 8.10 -2.27 0.21
C ILE A 89 8.02 -1.39 1.47
N ASP A 90 9.03 -1.43 2.33
CA ASP A 90 9.08 -0.62 3.56
C ASP A 90 9.16 0.89 3.31
N ALA A 91 9.66 1.30 2.14
CA ALA A 91 9.75 2.69 1.73
C ALA A 91 8.45 3.25 1.12
N LEU A 92 7.47 2.39 0.82
CA LEU A 92 6.14 2.84 0.41
C LEU A 92 5.47 3.52 1.61
N PRO A 93 4.80 4.67 1.42
CA PRO A 93 4.10 5.34 2.50
C PRO A 93 3.04 4.37 3.05
N GLU A 94 3.23 3.94 4.30
CA GLU A 94 2.23 3.23 5.08
C GLU A 94 0.88 3.94 4.87
N PRO A 95 -0.20 3.21 4.49
CA PRO A 95 -1.52 3.81 4.45
C PRO A 95 -1.77 4.37 5.86
N GLY A 96 -1.80 5.71 5.94
CA GLY A 96 -1.89 6.42 7.21
C GLY A 96 -2.98 5.81 8.09
N PRO A 97 -2.76 5.74 9.42
CA PRO A 97 -3.54 4.92 10.34
C PRO A 97 -5.01 5.10 10.03
N ALA A 98 -5.66 4.00 9.60
CA ALA A 98 -7.10 3.93 9.43
C ALA A 98 -7.73 4.63 10.64
N PRO A 99 -8.63 5.62 10.45
CA PRO A 99 -9.20 6.36 11.56
C PRO A 99 -9.74 5.34 12.53
N LEU A 100 -9.12 5.30 13.73
CA LEU A 100 -9.47 4.39 14.81
C LEU A 100 -10.99 4.49 14.97
N GLY A 101 -11.70 3.49 14.44
CA GLY A 101 -13.12 3.34 14.69
C GLY A 101 -13.32 3.37 16.20
N PRO A 102 -14.44 3.94 16.70
CA PRO A 102 -14.64 4.13 18.12
C PRO A 102 -14.35 2.81 18.85
N ARG A 103 -13.31 2.83 19.70
CA ARG A 103 -12.99 1.71 20.60
C ARG A 103 -14.31 1.30 21.25
N PRO A 104 -14.76 0.04 21.12
CA PRO A 104 -15.84 -0.44 21.95
C PRO A 104 -15.42 -0.17 23.39
N LEU A 105 -16.21 0.63 24.09
CA LEU A 105 -16.03 0.83 25.52
C LEU A 105 -16.06 -0.56 26.15
N ASP A 106 -14.93 -0.94 26.74
CA ASP A 106 -14.80 -2.06 27.64
C ASP A 106 -15.94 -1.97 28.67
N SER A 107 -16.96 -2.79 28.45
CA SER A 107 -18.05 -3.06 29.38
C SER A 107 -17.89 -4.52 29.79
N GLY A 108 -16.82 -4.81 30.54
CA GLY A 108 -16.43 -6.17 30.86
C GLY A 108 -15.77 -6.33 32.22
N GLY A 109 -16.59 -6.24 33.28
CA GLY A 109 -16.39 -7.09 34.46
C GLY A 109 -15.68 -6.46 35.65
N GLU A 110 -16.41 -5.66 36.41
CA GLU A 110 -16.21 -5.59 37.86
C GLU A 110 -16.34 -7.02 38.43
N THR A 111 -15.19 -7.64 38.66
CA THR A 111 -15.06 -8.83 39.50
C THR A 111 -13.94 -8.57 40.50
N SER A 112 -14.22 -8.89 41.76
CA SER A 112 -13.40 -8.74 42.98
C SER A 112 -13.39 -7.32 43.58
N ALA A 113 -13.75 -7.11 44.84
CA ALA A 113 -13.67 -7.97 46.03
C ALA A 113 -14.83 -7.71 47.01
#